data_AF-A0A3Q9WP12-F1
#
_entry.id   AF-A0A3Q9WP12-F1
#
_cell.length_a   1.000
_cell.length_b   1.000
_cell.length_c   1.000
_cell.angle_alpha   90.00
_cell.angle_beta   90.00
_cell.angle_gamma   90.00
#
_symmetry.space_group_name_H-M   'P 1'
#
loop_
_entity.id
_entity.type
_entity.pdbx_description
1 polymer ?
#
loop_
_entity_poly.entity_id
_entity_poly.type
_entity_poly.pdbx_seq_one_letter_code
_entity_poly.pdbx_strand_id
1 'polypeptide(L)' 'MPTGAVGMISEPAQADEIIRNERADVVLIARAALRDPHWWMRAAHELGHDLVPAPQYERAGSF' A
#
# COMPACT_ATOMS: atom_id res chain seq x y z
N MET A 1 -11.59 6.78 18.78
CA MET A 1 -10.12 6.68 18.92
C MET A 1 -9.60 6.13 17.61
N PRO A 2 -8.54 6.70 17.02
CA PRO A 2 -7.92 6.13 15.81
C PRO A 2 -7.35 4.74 16.07
N THR A 3 -7.42 3.86 15.07
CA THR A 3 -7.00 2.45 15.13
C THR A 3 -6.21 2.05 13.88
N GLY A 4 -5.38 1.02 14.02
CA GLY A 4 -4.62 0.44 12.91
C GLY A 4 -4.97 -1.03 12.69
N ALA A 5 -5.26 -1.39 11.44
CA ALA A 5 -5.49 -2.78 11.05
C ALA A 5 -4.17 -3.48 10.71
N VAL A 6 -3.99 -4.71 11.19
CA VAL A 6 -2.80 -5.53 10.94
C VAL A 6 -3.17 -7.02 10.91
N GLY A 7 -2.36 -7.82 10.22
CA GLY A 7 -2.47 -9.27 10.21
C GLY A 7 -3.15 -9.78 8.94
N MET A 8 -2.40 -10.55 8.15
CA MET A 8 -2.88 -11.15 6.89
C MET A 8 -3.48 -10.14 5.90
N ILE A 9 -2.98 -8.90 5.93
CA ILE A 9 -3.27 -7.90 4.89
C ILE A 9 -2.12 -7.96 3.88
N SER A 10 -2.41 -8.38 2.65
CA SER A 10 -1.41 -8.51 1.58
C SER A 10 -1.79 -7.84 0.28
N GLU A 11 -3.09 -7.75 -0.02
CA GLU A 11 -3.58 -7.20 -1.29
C GLU A 11 -3.89 -5.70 -1.16
N PRO A 12 -3.53 -4.87 -2.16
CA PRO A 12 -3.86 -3.45 -2.17
C PRO A 12 -5.36 -3.19 -2.03
N ALA A 13 -6.20 -3.96 -2.73
CA ALA A 13 -7.66 -3.83 -2.65
C ALA A 13 -8.20 -4.09 -1.24
N GLN A 14 -7.63 -5.04 -0.50
CA GLN A 14 -8.02 -5.31 0.89
C GLN A 14 -7.66 -4.13 1.81
N ALA A 15 -6.49 -3.53 1.61
CA ALA A 15 -6.07 -2.36 2.38
C ALA A 15 -6.97 -1.14 2.09
N ASP A 16 -7.29 -0.88 0.81
CA ASP A 16 -8.20 0.19 0.39
C ASP A 16 -9.61 -0.02 0.96
N GLU A 17 -10.13 -1.25 0.93
CA GLU A 17 -11.43 -1.58 1.54
C GLU A 17 -11.48 -1.24 3.04
N ILE A 18 -10.43 -1.60 3.80
CA ILE A 18 -10.37 -1.35 5.25
C ILE A 18 -10.50 0.16 5.54
N ILE A 19 -9.79 0.99 4.76
CA ILE A 19 -9.81 2.45 4.93
C ILE A 19 -11.15 3.03 4.47
N ARG A 20 -11.62 2.68 3.26
CA ARG A 20 -12.86 3.24 2.68
C ARG A 20 -14.11 2.84 3.45
N ASN A 21 -14.10 1.69 4.12
CA ASN A 21 -15.19 1.24 4.98
C ASN A 21 -15.01 1.65 6.45
N GLU A 22 -14.06 2.56 6.75
CA GLU A 22 -13.83 3.11 8.09
C GLU A 22 -13.57 2.03 9.17
N ARG A 23 -13.03 0.87 8.77
CA ARG A 23 -12.72 -0.22 9.71
C ARG A 23 -11.43 0.04 10.50
N ALA A 24 -10.56 0.89 9.97
CA ALA A 24 -9.37 1.43 10.64
C ALA A 24 -8.92 2.73 9.96
N ASP A 25 -8.11 3.52 10.66
CA ASP A 25 -7.55 4.78 10.16
C ASP A 25 -6.24 4.57 9.40
N VAL A 26 -5.54 3.46 9.69
CA VAL A 26 -4.30 3.06 9.02
C VAL A 26 -4.24 1.55 8.81
N VAL A 27 -3.49 1.12 7.79
CA VAL A 27 -3.21 -0.30 7.52
C VAL A 27 -1.71 -0.55 7.67
N LEU A 28 -1.35 -1.54 8.50
CA LEU A 28 0.04 -1.93 8.76
C LEU A 28 0.39 -3.17 7.93
N ILE A 29 1.31 -3.01 6.99
CA ILE A 29 1.78 -4.08 6.10
C ILE A 29 3.08 -4.68 6.63
N ALA A 30 3.08 -6.00 6.86
CA ALA A 30 4.23 -6.72 7.41
C ALA A 30 4.85 -7.67 6.37
N ARG A 31 4.48 -8.96 6.38
CA ARG A 31 5.07 -9.99 5.52
C ARG A 31 4.96 -9.70 4.02
N ALA A 32 3.95 -8.94 3.59
CA ALA A 32 3.83 -8.56 2.18
C ALA A 32 4.94 -7.58 1.76
N ALA A 33 5.25 -6.57 2.59
CA ALA A 33 6.36 -5.65 2.34
C ALA A 33 7.75 -6.33 2.44
N LEU A 34 7.88 -7.38 3.25
CA LEU A 34 9.13 -8.17 3.29
C LEU A 34 9.32 -9.03 2.02
N ARG A 35 8.24 -9.50 1.41
CA ARG A 35 8.28 -10.25 0.15
C ARG A 35 8.45 -9.35 -1.07
N ASP A 36 7.90 -8.15 -1.00
CA ASP A 36 7.91 -7.14 -2.04
C ASP A 36 8.27 -5.77 -1.43
N PRO A 37 9.55 -5.36 -1.46
CA PRO A 37 9.97 -4.07 -0.93
C PRO A 37 9.31 -2.86 -1.62
N HIS A 38 8.77 -3.04 -2.83
CA HIS A 38 8.06 -2.02 -3.58
C HIS A 38 6.54 -2.15 -3.45
N TRP A 39 6.05 -2.86 -2.43
CA TRP A 39 4.62 -3.14 -2.21
C TRP A 39 3.74 -1.89 -2.35
N TRP A 40 4.16 -0.75 -1.80
CA TRP A 40 3.40 0.49 -1.88
C TRP A 40 3.34 1.09 -3.28
N MET A 41 4.40 0.94 -4.07
CA MET A 41 4.43 1.42 -5.46
C MET A 41 3.52 0.57 -6.34
N ARG A 42 3.58 -0.76 -6.17
CA ARG A 42 2.65 -1.68 -6.83
C ARG A 42 1.20 -1.45 -6.36
N ALA A 43 0.97 -1.22 -5.07
CA ALA A 43 -0.34 -0.91 -4.54
C ALA A 43 -0.92 0.39 -5.13
N ALA A 44 -0.10 1.42 -5.24
CA ALA A 44 -0.50 2.67 -5.89
C ALA A 44 -0.87 2.43 -7.35
N HIS A 45 -0.06 1.69 -8.11
CA HIS A 45 -0.37 1.33 -9.49
C HIS A 45 -1.69 0.53 -9.62
N GLU A 46 -1.86 -0.54 -8.84
CA GLU A 46 -3.06 -1.39 -8.87
C GLU A 46 -4.34 -0.63 -8.51
N LEU A 47 -4.24 0.36 -7.62
CA LEU A 47 -5.37 1.21 -7.20
C LEU A 47 -5.54 2.46 -8.08
N GLY A 48 -4.70 2.67 -9.09
CA GLY A 48 -4.77 3.81 -9.99
C GLY A 48 -4.38 5.15 -9.35
N HIS A 49 -3.48 5.11 -8.37
CA HIS A 49 -2.93 6.29 -7.69
C HIS A 49 -1.49 6.56 -8.13
N ASP A 50 -1.18 7.84 -8.36
CA ASP A 50 0.19 8.27 -8.60
C ASP A 50 0.96 8.37 -7.28
N LEU A 51 2.13 7.74 -7.22
CA LEU A 51 3.08 7.88 -6.12
C LEU A 51 4.35 8.53 -6.66
N VAL A 52 4.84 9.57 -5.99
CA VAL A 52 6.12 10.19 -6.34
C VAL A 52 7.24 9.23 -5.94
N PRO A 53 8.00 8.67 -6.90
CA PRO A 53 9.12 7.79 -6.57
C PRO A 53 10.26 8.58 -5.93
N ALA A 54 11.18 7.88 -5.24
CA ALA A 54 12.44 8.50 -4.84
C ALA A 54 13.18 9.04 -6.09
N PRO A 55 13.94 10.15 -5.99
CA PRO A 55 14.57 10.78 -7.16
C PRO A 55 15.40 9.82 -8.04
N GLN A 56 16.02 8.82 -7.41
CA GLN A 56 16.82 7.79 -8.08
C GLN A 56 15.99 6.89 -9.02
N TYR A 57 14.68 6.79 -8.82
CA TYR A 57 13.77 5.92 -9.57
C TYR A 57 12.83 6.68 -10.54
N GLU A 58 12.98 8.00 -10.70
CA GLU A 58 12.13 8.82 -11.59
C GLU A 58 12.07 8.31 -13.04
N ARG A 59 13.12 7.63 -13.51
CA ARG A 59 13.24 7.13 -14.89
C ARG A 59 12.92 5.65 -15.03
N ALA A 60 12.61 4.93 -13.95
CA ALA A 60 12.38 3.49 -13.98
C ALA A 60 11.07 3.09 -14.68
N GLY A 61 10.24 4.06 -15.07
CA GLY A 61 8.90 3.86 -15.62
C GLY A 61 7.83 3.86 -14.53
N SER A 62 6.55 3.86 -14.94
CA SER A 62 5.46 3.48 -14.03
C SER A 62 5.57 1.97 -13.79
N PHE A 63 5.51 1.56 -12.53
CA PHE A 63 5.37 0.15 -12.13
C PHE A 63 4.05 -0.41 -12.64
#